data_AF-C8S4H7-F1
#
_entry.id   AF-C8S4H7-F1
#
_cell.length_a   1.000
_cell.length_b   1.000
_cell.length_c   1.000
_cell.angle_alpha   90.00
_cell.angle_beta   90.00
_cell.angle_gamma   90.00
#
_symmetry.space_group_name_H-M   'P 1'
#
loop_
_entity.id
_entity.type
_entity.pdbx_description
1 polymer ?
#
loop_
_entity_poly.entity_id
_entity_poly.type
_entity_poly.pdbx_seq_one_letter_code
_entity_poly.pdbx_strand_id
1 'polypeptide(L)'
;MTVNAHHLTLPADANIHQAEPLAAQILAALGQVAPLQIDTAAVESLDLAVVQILVAAHRQANRMGKRMSVALPEGSAFATALADFGILNPANAQITVQDGFWTGVHSA
;
A
#
# COMPACT_ATOMS: atom_id res chain seq x y z
N MET A 1 25.28 -2.98 3.22
CA MET A 1 24.84 -1.57 3.09
C MET A 1 23.32 -1.59 3.13
N THR A 2 22.72 -1.23 4.26
CA THR A 2 21.25 -1.19 4.40
C THR A 2 20.77 0.05 3.68
N VAL A 3 20.01 -0.11 2.60
CA VAL A 3 19.42 1.04 1.88
C VAL A 3 18.26 1.54 2.73
N ASN A 4 18.31 2.80 3.17
CA ASN A 4 17.16 3.42 3.86
C ASN A 4 15.99 3.53 2.88
N ALA A 5 14.81 3.05 3.29
CA ALA A 5 13.59 3.20 2.51
C ALA A 5 13.12 4.67 2.51
N HIS A 6 12.43 5.07 1.45
CA HIS A 6 11.64 6.28 1.44
C HIS A 6 10.27 5.96 2.07
N HIS A 7 9.84 6.75 3.05
CA HIS A 7 8.60 6.52 3.78
C HIS A 7 7.54 7.56 3.38
N LEU A 8 6.32 7.08 3.11
CA LEU A 8 5.12 7.90 3.00
C LEU A 8 4.09 7.40 4.01
N THR A 9 3.37 8.30 4.66
CA THR A 9 2.37 7.94 5.67
C THR A 9 0.98 8.20 5.10
N LEU A 10 0.09 7.20 5.18
CA LEU A 10 -1.32 7.42 4.88
C LEU A 10 -1.96 8.32 5.95
N PRO A 11 -2.83 9.26 5.55
CA PRO A 11 -3.56 10.08 6.50
C PRO A 11 -4.55 9.24 7.32
N ALA A 12 -5.03 9.79 8.44
CA ALA A 12 -6.01 9.11 9.28
C ALA A 12 -7.32 8.79 8.55
N ASP A 13 -7.79 9.75 7.75
CA ASP A 13 -8.92 9.54 6.85
C ASP A 13 -8.43 9.35 5.41
N ALA A 14 -8.15 8.10 5.06
CA ALA A 14 -7.66 7.69 3.75
C ALA A 14 -8.84 7.48 2.77
N ASN A 15 -9.45 8.59 2.37
CA ASN A 15 -10.66 8.60 1.53
C ASN A 15 -10.39 9.00 0.07
N ILE A 16 -11.44 9.02 -0.77
CA ILE A 16 -11.35 9.38 -2.19
C ILE A 16 -10.74 10.78 -2.46
N HIS A 17 -10.90 11.75 -1.57
CA HIS A 17 -10.33 13.09 -1.73
C HIS A 17 -8.79 13.08 -1.62
N GLN A 18 -8.23 12.06 -0.98
CA GLN A 18 -6.78 11.88 -0.83
C GLN A 18 -6.17 11.09 -2.00
N ALA A 19 -6.98 10.48 -2.87
CA ALA A 19 -6.50 9.54 -3.88
C ALA A 19 -5.53 10.17 -4.89
N GLU A 20 -5.85 11.34 -5.44
CA GLU A 20 -5.00 12.02 -6.42
C GLU A 20 -3.69 12.54 -5.79
N PRO A 21 -3.71 13.30 -4.66
CA PRO A 21 -2.48 13.72 -3.99
C PRO A 21 -1.59 12.54 -3.59
N LEU A 22 -2.19 11.42 -3.13
CA LEU A 22 -1.45 10.22 -2.77
C LEU A 22 -0.79 9.56 -3.99
N ALA A 23 -1.51 9.42 -5.10
CA ALA A 23 -0.97 8.85 -6.33
C ALA A 23 0.24 9.65 -6.84
N ALA A 24 0.15 10.98 -6.82
CA ALA A 24 1.25 11.87 -7.20
C ALA A 24 2.48 11.69 -6.30
N GLN A 25 2.28 11.62 -4.97
CA GLN A 25 3.36 11.40 -4.01
C GLN A 25 4.05 10.04 -4.21
N ILE A 26 3.26 8.99 -4.39
CA ILE A 26 3.79 7.64 -4.65
C ILE A 26 4.60 7.60 -5.94
N LEU A 27 4.11 8.19 -7.02
CA LEU A 27 4.83 8.23 -8.30
C LEU A 27 6.17 8.97 -8.17
N ALA A 28 6.18 10.11 -7.46
CA ALA A 28 7.41 10.84 -7.19
C ALA A 28 8.41 10.01 -6.35
N ALA A 29 7.91 9.28 -5.36
CA ALA A 29 8.72 8.41 -4.52
C ALA A 29 9.28 7.19 -5.28
N LEU A 30 8.50 6.56 -6.16
CA LEU A 30 8.96 5.45 -7.02
C LEU A 30 10.05 5.88 -8.00
N GLY A 31 10.13 7.17 -8.34
CA GLY A 31 11.23 7.74 -9.13
C GLY A 31 12.57 7.79 -8.39
N GLN A 32 12.59 7.62 -7.07
CA GLN A 32 13.82 7.64 -6.26
C GLN A 32 14.54 6.30 -6.29
N VAL A 33 15.83 6.28 -5.91
CA VAL A 33 16.64 5.05 -5.88
C VAL A 33 16.20 4.09 -4.77
N ALA A 34 15.82 4.63 -3.61
CA ALA A 34 15.40 3.88 -2.43
C ALA A 34 14.09 3.09 -2.65
N PRO A 35 13.88 1.95 -1.96
CA PRO A 35 12.59 1.29 -1.92
C PRO A 35 11.55 2.18 -1.23
N LEU A 36 10.28 2.05 -1.61
CA LEU A 36 9.16 2.79 -1.02
C LEU A 36 8.47 1.95 0.05
N GLN A 37 8.28 2.51 1.24
CA GLN A 37 7.45 1.93 2.29
C GLN A 37 6.30 2.88 2.62
N ILE A 38 5.07 2.35 2.62
CA ILE A 38 3.88 3.08 3.05
C ILE A 38 3.58 2.71 4.50
N ASP A 39 3.51 3.72 5.35
CA ASP A 39 3.08 3.60 6.75
C ASP A 39 1.57 3.80 6.85
N THR A 40 0.91 2.94 7.62
CA THR A 40 -0.54 2.89 7.80
C THR A 40 -0.95 3.11 9.26
N ALA A 41 0.00 3.40 10.15
CA ALA A 41 -0.25 3.51 11.58
C ALA A 41 -1.25 4.60 11.96
N ALA A 42 -1.34 5.68 11.16
CA ALA A 42 -2.27 6.77 11.41
C ALA A 42 -3.70 6.48 10.91
N VAL A 43 -3.91 5.46 10.08
CA VAL A 43 -5.20 5.19 9.43
C VAL A 43 -6.26 4.82 10.47
N GLU A 44 -7.40 5.52 10.40
CA GLU A 44 -8.61 5.27 11.18
C GLU A 44 -9.78 4.88 10.26
N SER A 45 -9.85 5.45 9.06
CA SER A 45 -10.81 5.12 8.00
C SER A 45 -10.13 4.98 6.64
N LEU A 46 -10.65 4.08 5.80
CA LEU A 46 -10.08 3.76 4.49
C LEU A 46 -11.18 3.54 3.46
N ASP A 47 -11.10 4.23 2.33
CA ASP A 47 -11.94 3.99 1.17
C ASP A 47 -11.28 3.00 0.19
N LEU A 48 -12.13 2.27 -0.54
CA LEU A 48 -11.69 1.37 -1.62
C LEU A 48 -10.87 2.11 -2.70
N ALA A 49 -11.12 3.40 -2.93
CA ALA A 49 -10.37 4.21 -3.88
C ALA A 49 -8.87 4.28 -3.52
N VAL A 50 -8.53 4.46 -2.23
CA VAL A 50 -7.13 4.47 -1.78
C VAL A 50 -6.49 3.09 -1.94
N VAL A 51 -7.22 2.02 -1.65
CA VAL A 51 -6.75 0.65 -1.87
C VAL A 51 -6.41 0.42 -3.35
N GLN A 52 -7.25 0.89 -4.27
CA GLN A 52 -7.01 0.79 -5.71
C GLN A 52 -5.76 1.56 -6.15
N ILE A 53 -5.48 2.72 -5.54
CA ILE A 53 -4.23 3.46 -5.77
C ILE A 53 -3.02 2.64 -5.30
N LEU A 54 -3.08 2.00 -4.12
CA LEU A 54 -2.00 1.14 -3.63
C LEU A 54 -1.78 -0.09 -4.53
N VAL A 55 -2.86 -0.71 -5.02
CA VAL A 55 -2.77 -1.80 -6.01
C VAL A 55 -2.09 -1.33 -7.29
N ALA A 56 -2.51 -0.19 -7.84
CA ALA A 56 -1.92 0.38 -9.05
C ALA A 56 -0.44 0.75 -8.83
N ALA A 57 -0.11 1.27 -7.65
CA ALA A 57 1.26 1.60 -7.26
C ALA A 57 2.16 0.36 -7.17
N HIS A 58 1.71 -0.74 -6.57
CA HIS A 58 2.47 -2.01 -6.57
C HIS A 58 2.74 -2.50 -8.00
N ARG A 59 1.72 -2.45 -8.88
CA ARG A 59 1.89 -2.82 -10.30
C ARG A 59 2.89 -1.91 -11.01
N GLN A 60 2.87 -0.61 -10.74
CA GLN A 60 3.82 0.35 -11.29
C GLN A 60 5.24 0.10 -10.76
N ALA A 61 5.41 -0.10 -9.45
CA ALA A 61 6.68 -0.42 -8.84
C ALA A 61 7.30 -1.67 -9.47
N ASN A 62 6.51 -2.74 -9.64
CA ASN A 62 6.96 -3.97 -10.31
C ASN A 62 7.40 -3.71 -11.76
N ARG A 63 6.61 -2.96 -12.55
CA ARG A 63 6.99 -2.56 -13.92
C ARG A 63 8.29 -1.75 -13.98
N MET A 64 8.61 -0.99 -12.94
CA MET A 64 9.83 -0.20 -12.81
C MET A 64 11.01 -0.98 -12.21
N GLY A 65 10.82 -2.25 -11.83
CA GLY A 65 11.83 -3.04 -11.10
C GLY A 65 12.10 -2.49 -9.69
N LYS A 66 11.16 -1.77 -9.10
CA LYS A 66 11.23 -1.15 -7.77
C LYS A 66 10.52 -2.00 -6.73
N ARG A 67 10.97 -1.90 -5.48
CA ARG A 67 10.29 -2.51 -4.33
C ARG A 67 9.40 -1.48 -3.66
N MET A 68 8.18 -1.89 -3.39
CA MET A 68 7.21 -1.15 -2.59
C MET A 68 6.63 -2.11 -1.56
N SER A 69 6.45 -1.65 -0.32
CA SER A 69 5.72 -2.35 0.72
C SER A 69 4.73 -1.42 1.42
N VAL A 70 3.64 -1.98 1.94
CA VAL A 70 2.66 -1.26 2.76
C VAL A 70 2.57 -1.96 4.11
N ALA A 71 2.74 -1.21 5.20
CA ALA A 71 2.56 -1.74 6.55
C ALA A 71 1.13 -2.27 6.70
N LEU A 72 1.01 -3.51 7.17
CA LEU A 72 -0.26 -4.18 7.41
C LEU A 72 -0.22 -4.89 8.77
N PRO A 73 -0.16 -4.14 9.90
CA PRO A 73 -0.22 -4.74 11.22
C PRO A 73 -1.57 -5.44 11.43
N GLU A 74 -1.56 -6.64 11.98
CA GLU A 74 -2.77 -7.38 12.34
C GLU A 74 -3.62 -6.56 13.33
N GLY A 75 -4.94 -6.55 13.13
CA GLY A 75 -5.88 -5.80 13.99
C GLY A 75 -5.90 -4.28 13.80
N SER A 76 -5.09 -3.72 12.90
CA SER A 76 -5.16 -2.30 12.55
C SER A 76 -6.45 -1.97 11.77
N ALA A 77 -6.90 -0.71 11.82
CA ALA A 77 -8.05 -0.24 11.03
C ALA A 77 -7.84 -0.46 9.52
N PHE A 78 -6.59 -0.31 9.05
CA PHE A 78 -6.22 -0.61 7.67
C PHE A 78 -6.42 -2.11 7.34
N ALA A 79 -5.97 -3.02 8.21
CA ALA A 79 -6.17 -4.46 8.00
C ALA A 79 -7.66 -4.87 8.04
N THR A 80 -8.43 -4.31 8.97
CA THR A 80 -9.88 -4.53 9.06
C THR A 80 -10.58 -4.08 7.79
N ALA A 81 -10.31 -2.86 7.30
CA ALA A 81 -10.92 -2.36 6.07
C ALA A 81 -10.59 -3.23 4.84
N LEU A 82 -9.34 -3.72 4.71
CA LEU A 82 -8.98 -4.64 3.63
C LEU A 82 -9.72 -5.98 3.71
N ALA A 83 -9.97 -6.49 4.92
CA ALA A 83 -10.79 -7.68 5.12
C ALA A 83 -12.26 -7.43 4.73
N ASP A 84 -12.82 -6.29 5.11
CA ASP A 84 -14.20 -5.89 4.76
C ASP A 84 -14.38 -5.71 3.25
N PHE A 85 -13.36 -5.22 2.55
CA PHE A 85 -13.32 -5.16 1.08
C PHE A 85 -13.06 -6.53 0.41
N GLY A 86 -12.85 -7.59 1.19
CA GLY A 86 -12.57 -8.93 0.68
C GLY A 86 -11.17 -9.13 0.09
N ILE A 87 -10.25 -8.17 0.29
CA ILE A 87 -8.88 -8.21 -0.26
C ILE A 87 -8.01 -9.26 0.44
N LEU A 88 -8.22 -9.44 1.75
CA LEU A 88 -7.49 -10.42 2.58
C LEU A 88 -8.14 -11.80 2.61
N ASN A 89 -9.14 -12.07 1.78
CA ASN A 89 -9.82 -13.37 1.79
C ASN A 89 -8.85 -14.48 1.35
N PRO A 90 -8.58 -15.49 2.21
CA PRO A 90 -7.62 -16.56 1.90
C PRO A 90 -7.97 -17.39 0.67
N ALA A 91 -9.26 -17.49 0.32
CA ALA A 91 -9.70 -18.28 -0.82
C ALA A 91 -9.35 -17.65 -2.18
N ASN A 92 -9.08 -16.33 -2.22
CA ASN A 92 -8.84 -15.57 -3.43
C ASN A 92 -7.92 -14.36 -3.18
N ALA A 93 -6.94 -14.50 -2.30
CA ALA A 93 -6.09 -13.39 -1.87
C ALA A 93 -5.43 -12.70 -3.07
N GLN A 94 -5.80 -11.44 -3.29
CA GLN A 94 -5.31 -10.65 -4.43
C GLN A 94 -3.93 -10.03 -4.16
N ILE A 95 -3.49 -10.09 -2.91
CA ILE A 95 -2.23 -9.48 -2.45
C ILE A 95 -1.33 -10.52 -1.79
N THR A 96 -0.03 -10.26 -1.82
CA THR A 96 0.98 -11.02 -1.07
C THR A 96 1.27 -10.29 0.23
N VAL A 97 1.14 -10.98 1.36
CA VAL A 97 1.48 -10.46 2.70
C VAL A 97 2.64 -11.27 3.27
N GLN A 98 3.67 -10.59 3.77
CA GLN A 98 4.86 -11.17 4.38
C GLN A 98 5.27 -10.34 5.59
N ASP A 99 5.46 -10.96 6.75
CA ASP A 99 5.95 -10.33 7.98
C ASP A 99 5.22 -9.02 8.36
N GLY A 100 3.90 -8.98 8.21
CA GLY A 100 3.09 -7.79 8.50
C GLY A 100 3.16 -6.68 7.44
N PHE A 101 3.64 -6.99 6.23
CA PHE A 101 3.65 -6.08 5.10
C PHE A 101 2.92 -6.67 3.91
N TRP A 102 2.10 -5.85 3.24
CA TRP A 102 1.66 -6.10 1.87
C TRP A 102 2.82 -5.77 0.92
N THR A 103 3.35 -6.79 0.22
CA THR A 103 4.57 -6.68 -0.60
C THR A 103 4.34 -6.86 -2.10
N GLY A 104 3.16 -7.30 -2.51
CA GLY A 104 2.86 -7.54 -3.92
C GLY A 104 1.38 -7.71 -4.21
N VAL A 105 1.04 -7.68 -5.50
CA VAL A 105 -0.30 -7.95 -6.01
C VAL A 105 -0.18 -9.10 -6.99
N HIS A 106 -1.05 -10.10 -6.87
CA HIS A 106 -1.11 -11.18 -7.84
C HIS A 106 -1.66 -10.62 -9.16
N SER A 107 -1.02 -10.95 -10.28
CA SER A 107 -1.58 -10.68 -11.60
C SER A 107 -2.84 -11.54 -11.75
N ALA A 108 -3.95 -10.92 -12.12
CA ALA A 108 -5.08 -11.65 -12.70
C ALA A 108 -4.68 -12.22 -14.07
#